data_AF-A0A368NGJ6-F1
#
_entry.id   AF-A0A368NGJ6-F1
#
_cell.length_a   1.000
_cell.length_b   1.000
_cell.length_c   1.000
_cell.angle_alpha   90.00
_cell.angle_beta   90.00
_cell.angle_gamma   90.00
#
_symmetry.space_group_name_H-M   'P 1'
#
loop_
_entity.id
_entity.type
_entity.pdbx_description
1 polymer ?
#
loop_
_entity_poly.entity_id
_entity_poly.type
_entity_poly.pdbx_seq_one_letter_code
_entity_poly.pdbx_strand_id
1 'polypeptide(L)'
;MKAIILASFTALVLSGCVSVDVDAVQRVSVKEARNTQPIDGTAATCSSMGELTKSCDNWDGANKEIEIDGHKMRIGANEAGTTVLIMFHSDDCGVSELPCMTGASNTAYKLLKRHYENADINIISVQAFAVGEYVAGYLITLDKDGFSVFENAS
;
A
#
# COMPACT_ATOMS: atom_id res chain seq x y z
N MET A 1 43.34 48.62 -13.69
CA MET A 1 42.29 47.91 -12.93
C MET A 1 41.75 46.78 -13.79
N LYS A 2 41.93 45.52 -13.37
CA LYS A 2 41.41 44.33 -14.06
C LYS A 2 40.29 43.74 -13.21
N ALA A 3 39.07 43.69 -13.74
CA ALA A 3 37.94 43.01 -13.12
C ALA A 3 37.84 41.59 -13.68
N ILE A 4 37.93 40.60 -12.79
CA ILE A 4 37.73 39.18 -13.09
C ILE A 4 36.25 38.89 -12.78
N ILE A 5 35.46 38.63 -13.82
CA ILE A 5 34.06 38.19 -13.68
C ILE A 5 34.08 36.67 -13.58
N LEU A 6 33.89 36.17 -12.36
CA LEU A 6 33.75 34.75 -12.06
C LEU A 6 32.28 34.35 -12.25
N ALA A 7 31.94 33.74 -13.38
CA ALA A 7 30.62 33.19 -13.62
C ALA A 7 30.50 31.82 -12.94
N SER A 8 29.85 31.79 -11.78
CA SER A 8 29.50 30.55 -11.07
C SER A 8 28.43 29.80 -11.87
N PHE A 9 28.82 28.64 -12.40
CA PHE A 9 27.95 27.69 -13.09
C PHE A 9 27.20 26.87 -12.03
N THR A 10 25.97 27.25 -11.69
CA THR A 10 25.12 26.45 -10.81
C THR A 10 24.51 25.32 -11.62
N ALA A 11 25.06 24.11 -11.48
CA ALA A 11 24.48 22.90 -12.04
C ALA A 11 23.16 22.57 -11.30
N LEU A 12 22.02 22.88 -11.92
CA LEU A 12 20.71 22.36 -11.51
C LEU A 12 20.71 20.86 -11.78
N VAL A 13 20.96 20.04 -10.75
CA VAL A 13 20.72 18.61 -10.82
C VAL A 13 19.22 18.40 -10.67
N LEU A 14 18.51 18.31 -11.80
CA LEU A 14 17.14 17.81 -11.86
C LEU A 14 17.19 16.29 -11.57
N SER A 15 17.29 15.92 -10.30
CA SER A 15 16.96 14.56 -9.87
C SER A 15 15.47 14.39 -10.07
N GLY A 16 15.06 13.80 -11.20
CA GLY A 16 13.68 13.44 -11.45
C GLY A 16 13.23 12.45 -10.38
N CYS A 17 12.47 12.93 -9.40
CA CYS A 17 11.75 12.05 -8.50
C CYS A 17 10.78 11.25 -9.38
N VAL A 18 11.00 9.94 -9.45
CA VAL A 18 10.04 8.99 -10.03
C VAL A 18 8.81 9.09 -9.13
N SER A 19 7.85 9.92 -9.53
CA SER A 19 6.66 10.20 -8.72
C SER A 19 5.56 9.25 -9.18
N VAL A 20 4.91 8.62 -8.20
CA VAL A 20 3.64 7.91 -8.41
C VAL A 20 2.69 8.82 -9.18
N ASP A 21 2.10 8.33 -10.28
CA ASP A 21 1.04 9.06 -11.00
C ASP A 21 -0.22 9.02 -10.13
N VAL A 22 -0.37 10.03 -9.29
CA VAL A 22 -1.47 10.14 -8.32
C VAL A 22 -2.82 10.07 -9.02
N ASP A 23 -2.97 10.72 -10.17
CA ASP A 23 -4.24 10.74 -10.90
C ASP A 23 -4.57 9.36 -11.47
N ALA A 24 -3.58 8.63 -12.00
CA ALA A 24 -3.76 7.26 -12.47
C ALA A 24 -4.14 6.32 -11.33
N VAL A 25 -3.41 6.36 -10.21
CA VAL A 25 -3.70 5.54 -9.04
C VAL A 25 -5.11 5.82 -8.50
N GLN A 26 -5.51 7.09 -8.41
CA GLN A 26 -6.84 7.46 -7.91
C GLN A 26 -7.98 6.95 -8.80
N ARG A 27 -7.79 6.89 -10.12
CA ARG A 27 -8.80 6.36 -11.06
C ARG A 27 -9.06 4.87 -10.86
N VAL A 28 -8.02 4.10 -10.56
CA VAL A 28 -8.09 2.63 -10.45
C VAL A 28 -8.29 2.13 -9.03
N SER A 29 -8.13 2.99 -8.04
CA SER A 29 -8.33 2.67 -6.62
C SER A 29 -9.80 2.53 -6.22
N VAL A 30 -10.02 1.80 -5.13
CA VAL A 30 -11.31 1.74 -4.41
C VAL A 30 -11.74 3.12 -3.94
N LYS A 31 -13.05 3.33 -3.80
CA LYS A 31 -13.65 4.65 -3.55
C LYS A 31 -13.08 5.31 -2.30
N GLU A 32 -12.85 4.52 -1.26
CA GLU A 32 -12.38 4.94 0.06
C GLU A 32 -10.93 5.44 0.05
N ALA A 33 -10.13 5.00 -0.93
CA ALA A 33 -8.76 5.47 -1.11
C ALA A 33 -8.67 6.72 -2.01
N ARG A 34 -9.76 7.09 -2.70
CA ARG A 34 -9.77 8.28 -3.56
C ARG A 34 -9.64 9.54 -2.71
N ASN A 35 -8.88 10.52 -3.22
CA ASN A 35 -8.54 11.76 -2.51
C ASN A 35 -7.60 11.57 -1.31
N THR A 36 -7.00 10.39 -1.13
CA THR A 36 -5.83 10.23 -0.25
C THR A 36 -4.57 10.23 -1.09
N GLN A 37 -3.45 10.65 -0.48
CA GLN A 37 -2.14 10.56 -1.13
C GLN A 37 -1.72 9.08 -1.16
N PRO A 38 -1.47 8.47 -2.33
CA PRO A 38 -0.96 7.12 -2.39
C PRO A 38 0.42 7.02 -1.73
N ILE A 39 0.68 5.86 -1.12
CA ILE A 39 1.98 5.48 -0.59
C ILE A 39 2.81 4.94 -1.75
N ASP A 40 4.00 5.49 -1.96
CA ASP A 40 4.96 4.98 -2.94
C ASP A 40 5.61 3.69 -2.42
N GLY A 41 5.17 2.55 -2.97
CA GLY A 41 5.64 1.23 -2.61
C GLY A 41 7.08 0.93 -3.01
N THR A 42 7.72 1.77 -3.83
CA THR A 42 9.15 1.62 -4.16
C THR A 42 10.07 2.18 -3.07
N ALA A 43 9.54 3.08 -2.23
CA ALA A 43 10.29 3.74 -1.15
C ALA A 43 9.78 3.39 0.25
N ALA A 44 8.56 2.86 0.36
CA ALA A 44 7.94 2.52 1.62
C ALA A 44 8.46 1.19 2.19
N THR A 45 8.55 1.13 3.52
CA THR A 45 8.90 -0.05 4.31
C THR A 45 7.81 -0.29 5.34
N CYS A 46 7.73 -1.51 5.90
CA CYS A 46 6.81 -1.79 7.00
C CYS A 46 6.96 -0.79 8.16
N SER A 47 8.19 -0.38 8.45
CA SER A 47 8.50 0.61 9.49
C SER A 47 7.94 2.00 9.15
N SER A 48 8.00 2.44 7.89
CA SER A 48 7.49 3.76 7.50
C SER A 48 5.98 3.80 7.26
N MET A 49 5.32 2.65 7.13
CA MET A 49 3.88 2.52 6.89
C MET A 49 3.06 2.35 8.17
N GLY A 50 3.37 3.15 9.21
CA GLY A 50 2.67 3.08 10.48
C GLY A 50 3.14 1.92 11.38
N GLU A 51 4.44 1.63 11.35
CA GLU A 51 5.11 0.67 12.24
C GLU A 51 4.47 -0.73 12.18
N LEU A 52 4.37 -1.30 10.97
CA LEU A 52 3.84 -2.64 10.76
C LEU A 52 4.82 -3.68 11.30
N THR A 53 4.61 -4.13 12.54
CA THR A 53 5.48 -5.09 13.24
C THR A 53 4.96 -6.53 13.22
N LYS A 54 3.67 -6.73 12.97
CA LYS A 54 3.04 -8.05 12.84
C LYS A 54 3.01 -8.46 11.38
N SER A 55 3.61 -9.61 11.07
CA SER A 55 3.52 -10.25 9.75
C SER A 55 3.85 -9.30 8.58
N CYS A 56 4.93 -8.53 8.74
CA CYS A 56 5.41 -7.61 7.71
C CYS A 56 6.92 -7.73 7.60
N ASP A 57 7.42 -7.94 6.39
CA ASP A 57 8.84 -7.88 6.05
C ASP A 57 9.16 -6.52 5.44
N ASN A 58 10.22 -5.86 5.94
CA ASN A 58 10.54 -4.48 5.53
C ASN A 58 10.72 -4.29 4.02
N TRP A 59 11.05 -5.34 3.27
CA TRP A 59 11.25 -5.31 1.82
C TRP A 59 10.06 -5.90 1.06
N ASP A 60 9.50 -7.01 1.54
CA ASP A 60 8.45 -7.74 0.82
C ASP A 60 7.02 -7.31 1.20
N GLY A 61 6.88 -6.46 2.22
CA GLY A 61 5.61 -5.95 2.73
C GLY A 61 4.87 -6.98 3.59
N ALA A 62 3.55 -7.02 3.47
CA ALA A 62 2.72 -7.99 4.18
C ALA A 62 3.12 -9.44 3.86
N ASN A 63 3.29 -10.29 4.87
CA ASN A 63 3.80 -11.65 4.71
C ASN A 63 2.89 -12.76 5.25
N LYS A 64 1.83 -12.43 6.01
CA LYS A 64 0.86 -13.45 6.42
C LYS A 64 -0.12 -13.69 5.29
N GLU A 65 -0.08 -14.89 4.73
CA GLU A 65 -1.07 -15.34 3.76
C GLU A 65 -2.38 -15.68 4.48
N ILE A 66 -3.48 -15.29 3.85
CA ILE A 66 -4.84 -15.67 4.24
C ILE A 66 -5.64 -15.99 2.98
N GLU A 67 -6.66 -16.82 3.12
CA GLU A 67 -7.63 -17.10 2.06
C GLU A 67 -9.04 -16.69 2.51
N ILE A 68 -9.73 -15.89 1.68
CA ILE A 68 -11.11 -15.47 1.90
C ILE A 68 -11.91 -15.74 0.63
N ASP A 69 -12.99 -16.51 0.72
CA ASP A 69 -13.85 -16.85 -0.43
C ASP A 69 -13.06 -17.42 -1.64
N GLY A 70 -11.99 -18.19 -1.39
CA GLY A 70 -11.14 -18.76 -2.44
C GLY A 70 -10.12 -17.79 -3.05
N HIS A 71 -9.96 -16.59 -2.48
CA HIS A 71 -8.97 -15.60 -2.89
C HIS A 71 -7.84 -15.52 -1.88
N LYS A 72 -6.60 -15.72 -2.35
CA LYS A 72 -5.42 -15.58 -1.51
C LYS A 72 -4.97 -14.13 -1.47
N MET A 73 -4.50 -13.70 -0.31
CA MET A 73 -3.97 -12.36 -0.12
C MET A 73 -2.98 -12.35 1.03
N ARG A 74 -2.18 -11.28 1.13
CA ARG A 74 -1.19 -11.10 2.19
C ARG A 74 -1.59 -9.94 3.08
N ILE A 75 -1.58 -10.17 4.40
CA ILE A 75 -1.84 -9.14 5.41
C ILE A 75 -0.64 -8.95 6.33
N GLY A 76 -0.46 -7.71 6.77
CA GLY A 76 0.48 -7.32 7.83
C GLY A 76 -0.15 -6.21 8.65
N ALA A 77 0.28 -6.01 9.89
CA ALA A 77 -0.30 -5.00 10.76
C ALA A 77 0.72 -4.40 11.73
N ASN A 78 0.35 -3.28 12.36
CA ASN A 78 1.05 -2.79 13.54
C ASN A 78 0.77 -3.66 14.78
N GLU A 79 1.44 -3.37 15.89
CA GLU A 79 1.29 -4.15 17.13
C GLU A 79 -0.15 -4.19 17.64
N ALA A 80 -0.88 -3.07 17.53
CA ALA A 80 -2.27 -2.96 17.96
C ALA A 80 -3.30 -3.59 16.99
N GLY A 81 -2.88 -3.98 15.77
CA GLY A 81 -3.78 -4.47 14.74
C GLY A 81 -4.74 -3.41 14.15
N THR A 82 -4.50 -2.13 14.45
CA THR A 82 -5.34 -1.00 14.01
C THR A 82 -4.87 -0.40 12.70
N THR A 83 -3.63 -0.63 12.30
CA THR A 83 -3.13 -0.32 10.95
C THR A 83 -2.82 -1.63 10.26
N VAL A 84 -3.49 -1.91 9.15
CA VAL A 84 -3.38 -3.16 8.40
C VAL A 84 -2.99 -2.86 6.95
N LEU A 85 -1.91 -3.47 6.49
CA LEU A 85 -1.54 -3.52 5.08
C LEU A 85 -2.12 -4.79 4.48
N ILE A 86 -2.90 -4.64 3.41
CA ILE A 86 -3.40 -5.75 2.58
C ILE A 86 -2.74 -5.67 1.20
N MET A 87 -2.23 -6.79 0.70
CA MET A 87 -1.62 -6.93 -0.62
C MET A 87 -2.18 -8.14 -1.34
N PHE A 88 -2.15 -8.11 -2.67
CA PHE A 88 -2.41 -9.30 -3.48
C PHE A 88 -1.41 -10.43 -3.19
N HIS A 89 -1.82 -11.66 -3.52
CA HIS A 89 -0.94 -12.83 -3.53
C HIS A 89 -0.32 -13.03 -4.92
N SER A 90 0.96 -13.40 -4.99
CA SER A 90 1.68 -13.55 -6.26
C SER A 90 1.20 -14.74 -7.12
N ASP A 91 0.55 -15.73 -6.51
CA ASP A 91 -0.07 -16.85 -7.24
C ASP A 91 -1.27 -16.40 -8.08
N ASP A 92 -1.99 -15.35 -7.65
CA ASP A 92 -3.15 -14.83 -8.37
C ASP A 92 -2.74 -13.91 -9.52
N CYS A 93 -1.62 -13.21 -9.34
CA CYS A 93 -1.06 -12.29 -10.33
C CYS A 93 0.47 -12.31 -10.24
N GLY A 94 1.14 -12.68 -11.33
CA GLY A 94 2.59 -12.52 -11.42
C GLY A 94 2.99 -11.04 -11.27
N VAL A 95 4.14 -10.78 -10.66
CA VAL A 95 4.64 -9.40 -10.43
C VAL A 95 4.85 -8.59 -11.72
N SER A 96 4.94 -9.25 -12.87
CA SER A 96 5.00 -8.63 -14.20
C SER A 96 3.63 -8.21 -14.76
N GLU A 97 2.52 -8.65 -14.14
CA GLU A 97 1.15 -8.39 -14.57
C GLU A 97 0.54 -7.24 -13.77
N LEU A 98 1.13 -6.05 -13.90
CA LEU A 98 0.76 -4.86 -13.13
C LEU A 98 -0.75 -4.50 -13.18
N PRO A 99 -1.48 -4.67 -14.31
CA PRO A 99 -2.94 -4.51 -14.31
C PRO A 99 -3.68 -5.54 -13.45
N CYS A 100 -3.22 -6.80 -13.45
CA CYS A 100 -3.79 -7.88 -12.64
C CYS A 100 -3.66 -7.54 -11.15
N MET A 101 -2.47 -7.10 -10.73
CA MET A 101 -2.17 -6.68 -9.36
C MET A 101 -3.19 -5.66 -8.82
N THR A 102 -3.56 -4.66 -9.61
CA THR A 102 -4.57 -3.67 -9.20
C THR A 102 -5.94 -4.32 -9.00
N GLY A 103 -6.35 -5.21 -9.90
CA GLY A 103 -7.60 -5.96 -9.80
C GLY A 103 -7.66 -6.88 -8.58
N ALA A 104 -6.57 -7.61 -8.31
CA ALA A 104 -6.44 -8.50 -7.16
C ALA A 104 -6.45 -7.71 -5.83
N SER A 105 -5.65 -6.64 -5.73
CA SER A 105 -5.64 -5.75 -4.55
C SER A 105 -7.01 -5.13 -4.26
N ASN A 106 -7.72 -4.69 -5.31
CA ASN A 106 -9.08 -4.16 -5.20
C ASN A 106 -10.08 -5.22 -4.70
N THR A 107 -9.88 -6.47 -5.09
CA THR A 107 -10.73 -7.60 -4.67
C THR A 107 -10.44 -7.96 -3.21
N ALA A 108 -9.17 -8.10 -2.85
CA ALA A 108 -8.72 -8.34 -1.48
C ALA A 108 -9.27 -7.29 -0.49
N TYR A 109 -9.18 -6.00 -0.83
CA TYR A 109 -9.77 -4.93 -0.01
C TYR A 109 -11.28 -5.11 0.20
N LYS A 110 -12.04 -5.40 -0.85
CA LYS A 110 -13.51 -5.55 -0.77
C LYS A 110 -13.91 -6.74 0.09
N LEU A 111 -13.17 -7.85 0.00
CA LEU A 111 -13.41 -9.04 0.82
C LEU A 111 -13.12 -8.73 2.29
N LEU A 112 -11.94 -8.21 2.58
CA LEU A 112 -11.52 -7.84 3.92
C LEU A 112 -12.44 -6.79 4.56
N LYS A 113 -12.91 -5.80 3.79
CA LYS A 113 -13.91 -4.82 4.25
C LYS A 113 -15.19 -5.48 4.76
N ARG A 114 -15.73 -6.49 4.06
CA ARG A 114 -16.94 -7.21 4.50
C ARG A 114 -16.72 -7.92 5.84
N HIS A 115 -15.53 -8.48 6.06
CA HIS A 115 -15.19 -9.09 7.33
C HIS A 115 -15.13 -8.07 8.47
N TYR A 116 -14.58 -6.88 8.21
CA TYR A 116 -14.60 -5.79 9.19
C TYR A 116 -16.01 -5.31 9.49
N GLU A 117 -16.85 -5.11 8.48
CA GLU A 117 -18.27 -4.75 8.66
C GLU A 117 -19.01 -5.80 9.52
N ASN A 118 -18.79 -7.10 9.26
CA ASN A 118 -19.39 -8.19 10.04
C ASN A 118 -18.87 -8.29 11.49
N ALA A 119 -17.64 -7.83 11.73
CA ALA A 119 -17.01 -7.78 13.04
C ALA A 119 -17.26 -6.45 13.78
N ASP A 120 -18.10 -5.57 13.23
CA ASP A 120 -18.38 -4.22 13.76
C ASP A 120 -17.12 -3.34 13.85
N ILE A 121 -16.13 -3.55 12.97
CA ILE A 121 -14.88 -2.78 12.90
C ILE A 121 -15.04 -1.67 11.88
N ASN A 122 -14.80 -0.42 12.29
CA ASN A 122 -14.93 0.73 11.42
C ASN A 122 -13.59 1.02 10.72
N ILE A 123 -13.65 1.23 9.41
CA ILE A 123 -12.53 1.73 8.62
C ILE A 123 -12.49 3.26 8.73
N ILE A 124 -11.42 3.78 9.32
CA ILE A 124 -11.19 5.22 9.50
C ILE A 124 -10.62 5.84 8.22
N SER A 125 -9.61 5.20 7.62
CA SER A 125 -8.99 5.67 6.39
C SER A 125 -8.41 4.52 5.56
N VAL A 126 -8.30 4.75 4.26
CA VAL A 126 -7.69 3.82 3.30
C VAL A 126 -6.72 4.61 2.43
N GLN A 127 -5.49 4.14 2.30
CA GLN A 127 -4.49 4.70 1.40
C GLN A 127 -4.04 3.63 0.42
N ALA A 128 -3.96 3.97 -0.86
CA ALA A 128 -3.45 3.04 -1.87
C ALA A 128 -1.93 2.86 -1.69
N PHE A 129 -1.48 1.61 -1.66
CA PHE A 129 -0.06 1.25 -1.75
C PHE A 129 0.28 1.03 -3.23
N ALA A 130 0.99 1.99 -3.83
CA ALA A 130 1.13 2.11 -5.27
C ALA A 130 2.54 1.74 -5.76
N VAL A 131 2.61 1.11 -6.93
CA VAL A 131 3.86 0.85 -7.66
C VAL A 131 3.69 1.40 -9.07
N GLY A 132 4.26 2.58 -9.32
CA GLY A 132 4.00 3.35 -10.55
C GLY A 132 2.55 3.85 -10.60
N GLU A 133 1.81 3.47 -11.63
CA GLU A 133 0.38 3.81 -11.81
C GLU A 133 -0.59 2.75 -11.25
N TYR A 134 -0.06 1.68 -10.66
CA TYR A 134 -0.81 0.49 -10.24
C TYR A 134 -0.93 0.39 -8.72
N VAL A 135 -1.94 -0.34 -8.25
CA VAL A 135 -2.20 -0.55 -6.82
C VAL A 135 -1.77 -1.96 -6.41
N ALA A 136 -0.69 -2.03 -5.63
CA ALA A 136 -0.14 -3.26 -5.07
C ALA A 136 -0.79 -3.66 -3.73
N GLY A 137 -1.59 -2.77 -3.15
CA GLY A 137 -2.27 -3.04 -1.90
C GLY A 137 -2.95 -1.82 -1.31
N TYR A 138 -3.41 -1.93 -0.07
CA TYR A 138 -4.00 -0.84 0.69
C TYR A 138 -3.49 -0.83 2.12
N LEU A 139 -3.16 0.36 2.62
CA LEU A 139 -2.96 0.60 4.04
C LEU A 139 -4.28 1.09 4.63
N ILE A 140 -4.80 0.35 5.60
CA ILE A 140 -6.12 0.55 6.20
C ILE A 140 -5.93 0.91 7.66
N THR A 141 -6.56 1.99 8.10
CA THR A 141 -6.61 2.37 9.52
C THR A 141 -8.00 2.06 10.07
N LEU A 142 -8.05 1.42 11.23
CA LEU A 142 -9.23 0.88 11.88
C LEU A 142 -9.42 1.50 13.26
N ASP A 143 -10.65 1.48 13.76
CA ASP A 143 -10.98 1.95 15.11
C ASP A 143 -10.61 0.95 16.22
N LYS A 144 -10.42 -0.32 15.88
CA LYS A 144 -9.98 -1.41 16.78
C LYS A 144 -9.16 -2.46 16.03
N ASP A 145 -8.65 -3.46 16.76
CA ASP A 145 -7.84 -4.54 16.21
C ASP A 145 -8.62 -5.33 15.16
N GLY A 146 -8.23 -5.19 13.89
CA GLY A 146 -8.76 -5.97 12.77
C GLY A 146 -7.83 -7.06 12.27
N PHE A 147 -6.59 -7.14 12.77
CA PHE A 147 -5.69 -8.21 12.37
C PHE A 147 -6.08 -9.54 13.01
N SER A 148 -6.53 -9.51 14.26
CA SER A 148 -6.95 -10.73 14.98
C SER A 148 -8.15 -11.45 14.36
N VAL A 149 -8.97 -10.75 13.56
CA VAL A 149 -10.06 -11.35 12.77
C VAL A 149 -9.56 -12.48 11.86
N PHE A 150 -8.30 -12.40 11.42
CA PHE A 150 -7.69 -13.34 10.47
C PHE A 150 -6.59 -14.19 11.12
N GLU A 151 -6.53 -14.28 12.45
CA GLU A 151 -5.49 -15.09 13.11
C GLU A 151 -5.57 -16.57 12.72
N ASN A 152 -6.79 -17.09 12.54
CA ASN A 152 -7.08 -18.49 12.22
C ASN A 152 -7.50 -18.72 10.75
N ALA A 153 -7.38 -17.72 9.88
CA ALA A 153 -7.67 -17.88 8.46
C ALA A 153 -6.44 -18.50 7.76
N SER A 154 -6.60 -19.72 7.27
CA SER A 154 -5.59 -20.52 6.56
C SER A 154 -6.21 -21.24 5.39
#